data_AF-A0A453M961-F1
#
_entry.id   AF-A0A453M961-F1
#
_cell.length_a   1.000
_cell.length_b   1.000
_cell.length_c   1.000
_cell.angle_alpha   90.00
_cell.angle_beta   90.00
_cell.angle_gamma   90.00
#
_symmetry.space_group_name_H-M   'P 1'
#
loop_
_entity.id
_entity.type
_entity.pdbx_description
1 polymer ?
#
loop_
_entity_poly.entity_id
_entity_poly.type
_entity_poly.pdbx_seq_one_letter_code
_entity_poly.pdbx_strand_id
1 'polypeptide(L)'
;MGPATVQDHAPRLLHHLRRRHAGCRLSANQDARPPPPSVRRVMLYQQGCFAGGTVLRVAKDLAENNRGARVLVVCSEITAVTFRGPCDTQLDSMVGQALFGDGAAAVVVGADPDVLVERPLFQLVSASQTILPDTDGFIKGHLREVGLTFHLHKDVPVAISKNIQQALEDAFAPLGIDDWNSIFWVAHPGGPAILDMVEAEAKLDKRRMRATRHILSEYGNMSSACVLFILDEMRKRSAEDGHATTGEGLDWGVLFGFGPGLTVETVVLHSVPL
;
A
#
# COMPACT_ATOMS: atom_id res chain seq x y z
N MET A 1 -18.31 -11.57 14.73
CA MET A 1 -17.90 -10.30 14.11
C MET A 1 -17.33 -10.67 12.76
N GLY A 2 -17.83 -10.09 11.67
CA GLY A 2 -17.28 -10.32 10.33
C GLY A 2 -15.90 -9.67 10.16
N PRO A 3 -15.12 -10.06 9.14
CA PRO A 3 -13.82 -9.46 8.87
C PRO A 3 -13.94 -7.97 8.51
N ALA A 4 -12.93 -7.17 8.85
CA ALA A 4 -12.83 -5.78 8.41
C ALA A 4 -12.74 -5.72 6.87
N THR A 5 -13.39 -4.72 6.29
CA THR A 5 -13.51 -4.54 4.85
C THR A 5 -13.23 -3.10 4.45
N VAL A 6 -12.54 -2.90 3.33
CA VAL A 6 -12.38 -1.59 2.70
C VAL A 6 -13.66 -1.28 1.93
N GLN A 7 -14.24 -0.11 2.17
CA GLN A 7 -15.55 0.28 1.63
C GLN A 7 -15.43 1.36 0.56
N ASP A 8 -16.26 1.26 -0.48
CA ASP A 8 -16.54 2.39 -1.38
C ASP A 8 -17.72 3.21 -0.82
N HIS A 9 -17.46 4.44 -0.39
CA HIS A 9 -18.53 5.42 -0.22
C HIS A 9 -18.69 6.19 -1.55
N ALA A 10 -19.79 5.93 -2.25
CA ALA A 10 -20.17 6.59 -3.50
C ALA A 10 -19.98 8.13 -3.47
N PRO A 11 -19.89 8.78 -4.64
CA PRO A 11 -18.71 8.93 -5.50
C PRO A 11 -17.72 10.00 -5.00
N ARG A 12 -17.64 10.33 -3.70
CA ARG A 12 -17.04 11.60 -3.24
C ARG A 12 -15.73 11.52 -2.44
N LEU A 13 -15.12 10.35 -2.21
CA LEU A 13 -13.99 10.27 -1.25
C LEU A 13 -12.71 9.54 -1.69
N LEU A 14 -12.64 8.99 -2.91
CA LEU A 14 -11.34 8.63 -3.52
C LEU A 14 -10.87 9.75 -4.44
N HIS A 15 -10.11 10.69 -3.89
CA HIS A 15 -9.48 11.76 -4.66
C HIS A 15 -8.08 11.34 -5.12
N HIS A 16 -7.97 10.90 -6.38
CA HIS A 16 -6.67 10.72 -7.03
C HIS A 16 -6.25 12.02 -7.74
N LEU A 17 -5.08 12.53 -7.35
CA LEU A 17 -4.36 13.57 -8.08
C LEU A 17 -3.61 12.93 -9.26
N ARG A 18 -3.92 13.32 -10.50
CA ARG A 18 -3.10 13.02 -11.70
C ARG A 18 -2.43 14.30 -12.22
N ARG A 19 -1.13 14.24 -12.55
CA ARG A 19 -0.45 15.12 -13.52
C ARG A 19 -0.05 14.18 -14.67
N ARG A 20 -0.36 14.38 -15.97
CA ARG A 20 -0.22 15.57 -16.83
C ARG A 20 -1.24 15.56 -17.99
N HIS A 21 -1.52 16.74 -18.55
CA HIS A 21 -2.21 17.00 -19.83
C HIS A 21 -3.62 16.43 -20.06
N ALA A 22 -4.60 16.87 -19.26
CA ALA A 22 -5.94 17.29 -19.69
C ALA A 22 -6.76 17.65 -18.44
N GLY A 23 -7.40 18.83 -18.45
CA GLY A 23 -8.19 19.46 -17.38
C GLY A 23 -8.55 18.64 -16.14
N CYS A 24 -7.97 19.01 -14.98
CA CYS A 24 -8.41 18.56 -13.67
C CYS A 24 -9.01 19.76 -12.91
N ARG A 25 -10.27 19.64 -12.49
CA ARG A 25 -10.89 20.55 -11.50
C ARG A 25 -10.82 19.86 -10.13
N LEU A 26 -10.25 20.55 -9.14
CA LEU A 26 -10.49 20.26 -7.73
C LEU A 26 -12.01 20.35 -7.50
N SER A 27 -12.69 19.23 -7.35
CA SER A 27 -14.02 19.23 -6.75
C SER A 27 -13.83 19.04 -5.25
N ALA A 28 -13.53 20.13 -4.54
CA ALA A 28 -13.81 20.17 -3.11
C ALA A 28 -15.32 20.01 -2.97
N ASN A 29 -15.78 18.87 -2.45
CA ASN A 29 -17.17 18.78 -2.04
C ASN A 29 -17.34 19.71 -0.82
N GLN A 30 -17.80 20.93 -1.05
CA GLN A 30 -18.02 21.94 -0.01
C GLN A 30 -19.03 21.48 1.06
N ASP A 31 -19.77 20.40 0.80
CA ASP A 31 -20.73 19.79 1.72
C ASP A 31 -20.15 18.68 2.61
N ALA A 32 -18.83 18.39 2.54
CA ALA A 32 -18.22 17.40 3.42
C ALA A 32 -18.17 17.94 4.85
N ARG A 33 -19.06 17.43 5.72
CA ARG A 33 -19.05 17.76 7.14
C ARG A 33 -17.73 17.32 7.77
N PRO A 34 -17.08 18.16 8.60
CA PRO A 34 -15.90 17.74 9.34
C PRO A 34 -16.23 16.56 10.26
N PRO A 35 -15.30 15.62 10.49
CA PRO A 35 -15.52 14.53 11.41
C PRO A 35 -15.85 15.08 12.81
N PRO A 36 -16.69 14.38 13.60
CA PRO A 36 -17.07 14.86 14.91
C PRO A 36 -15.83 15.02 15.81
N PRO A 37 -15.80 16.00 16.74
CA PRO A 37 -14.66 16.20 17.65
C PRO A 37 -14.30 14.98 18.50
N SER A 38 -15.25 14.05 18.66
CA SER A 38 -15.08 12.78 19.38
C SER A 38 -14.35 11.69 18.58
N VAL A 39 -13.91 11.96 17.35
CA VAL A 39 -13.16 10.99 16.55
C VAL A 39 -11.88 10.54 17.26
N ARG A 40 -11.68 9.23 17.35
CA ARG A 40 -10.45 8.64 17.90
C ARG A 40 -9.37 8.66 16.82
N ARG A 41 -8.24 9.30 17.11
CA ARG A 41 -7.16 9.51 16.13
C ARG A 41 -5.92 8.73 16.53
N VAL A 42 -5.30 8.07 15.56
CA VAL A 42 -3.96 7.48 15.67
C VAL A 42 -3.08 8.20 14.67
N MET A 43 -2.05 8.89 15.15
CA MET A 43 -1.11 9.61 14.29
C MET A 43 0.14 8.77 14.08
N LEU A 44 0.43 8.41 12.84
CA LEU A 44 1.60 7.63 12.46
C LEU A 44 2.57 8.51 11.68
N TYR A 45 3.60 9.02 12.35
CA TYR A 45 4.66 9.82 11.75
C TYR A 45 5.92 8.99 11.50
N GLN A 46 6.65 9.32 10.42
CA GLN A 46 8.00 8.81 10.15
C GLN A 46 8.13 7.28 10.12
N GLN A 47 7.05 6.58 9.73
CA GLN A 47 7.06 5.12 9.61
C GLN A 47 7.81 4.67 8.34
N GLY A 48 7.67 5.43 7.24
CA GLY A 48 8.29 5.13 5.95
C GLY A 48 7.41 4.26 5.06
N CYS A 49 8.02 3.72 4.01
CA CYS A 49 7.32 3.11 2.87
C CYS A 49 6.47 1.88 3.19
N PHE A 50 6.75 1.14 4.28
CA PHE A 50 5.93 -0.01 4.68
C PHE A 50 4.59 0.40 5.31
N ALA A 51 4.42 1.67 5.66
CA ALA A 51 3.29 2.12 6.48
C ALA A 51 1.93 1.96 5.80
N GLY A 52 1.87 1.78 4.48
CA GLY A 52 0.65 1.40 3.78
C GLY A 52 0.06 0.07 4.27
N GLY A 53 0.92 -0.91 4.61
CA GLY A 53 0.50 -2.14 5.27
C GLY A 53 0.15 -1.91 6.75
N THR A 54 0.98 -1.13 7.47
CA THR A 54 0.76 -0.80 8.89
C THR A 54 -0.59 -0.14 9.13
N VAL A 55 -1.00 0.80 8.29
CA VAL A 55 -2.28 1.50 8.47
C VAL A 55 -3.47 0.57 8.27
N LEU A 56 -3.37 -0.42 7.38
CA LEU A 56 -4.39 -1.45 7.20
C LEU A 56 -4.45 -2.40 8.39
N ARG A 57 -3.29 -2.80 8.93
CA ARG A 57 -3.21 -3.61 10.16
C ARG A 57 -3.85 -2.92 11.36
N VAL A 58 -3.53 -1.63 11.57
CA VAL A 58 -4.14 -0.82 12.63
C VAL A 58 -5.64 -0.64 12.39
N ALA A 59 -6.06 -0.36 11.15
CA ALA A 59 -7.47 -0.16 10.83
C ALA A 59 -8.30 -1.45 11.00
N LYS A 60 -7.72 -2.62 10.70
CA LYS A 60 -8.34 -3.93 10.93
C LYS A 60 -8.72 -4.09 12.40
N ASP A 61 -7.76 -3.95 13.32
CA ASP A 61 -8.01 -4.11 14.76
C ASP A 61 -9.02 -3.08 15.28
N LEU A 62 -8.90 -1.82 14.84
CA LEU A 62 -9.84 -0.77 15.24
C LEU A 62 -11.27 -1.04 14.76
N ALA A 63 -11.44 -1.52 13.52
CA ALA A 63 -12.74 -1.81 12.94
C ALA A 63 -13.38 -3.08 13.54
N GLU A 64 -12.60 -4.16 13.70
CA GLU A 64 -13.11 -5.44 14.21
C GLU A 64 -13.42 -5.38 15.71
N ASN A 65 -12.62 -4.64 16.50
CA ASN A 65 -12.79 -4.59 17.95
C ASN A 65 -13.80 -3.52 18.42
N ASN A 66 -14.40 -2.74 17.50
CA ASN A 66 -15.36 -1.69 17.84
C ASN A 66 -16.58 -1.79 16.93
N ARG A 67 -17.67 -2.39 17.43
CA ARG A 67 -18.92 -2.55 16.68
C ARG A 67 -19.42 -1.21 16.11
N GLY A 68 -19.69 -1.20 14.80
CA GLY A 68 -20.18 0.00 14.08
C GLY A 68 -19.10 1.04 13.77
N ALA A 69 -17.82 0.77 14.09
CA ALA A 69 -16.74 1.68 13.73
C ALA A 69 -16.55 1.76 12.21
N ARG A 70 -16.27 2.97 11.75
CA ARG A 70 -15.77 3.27 10.40
C ARG A 70 -14.49 4.07 10.55
N VAL A 71 -13.39 3.48 10.11
CA VAL A 71 -12.04 4.02 10.28
C VAL A 71 -11.65 4.69 8.98
N LEU A 72 -11.54 6.02 9.00
CA LEU A 72 -10.93 6.77 7.91
C LEU A 72 -9.40 6.66 8.04
N VAL A 73 -8.77 6.03 7.06
CA VAL A 73 -7.33 5.94 6.94
C VAL A 73 -6.87 6.91 5.86
N VAL A 74 -5.82 7.68 6.14
CA VAL A 74 -5.22 8.61 5.19
C VAL A 74 -3.70 8.46 5.21
N CYS A 75 -3.13 8.15 4.05
CA CYS A 75 -1.70 8.24 3.77
C CYS A 75 -1.46 9.47 2.90
N SER A 76 -0.57 10.37 3.29
CA SER A 76 -0.28 11.60 2.55
C SER A 76 1.20 11.90 2.62
N GLU A 77 1.83 11.94 1.45
CA GLU A 77 3.28 11.97 1.29
C GLU A 77 3.65 13.12 0.37
N ILE A 78 4.57 13.97 0.83
CA ILE A 78 5.03 15.16 0.11
C ILE A 78 6.56 15.19 0.15
N THR A 79 7.19 15.17 -1.01
CA THR A 79 8.66 15.12 -1.19
C THR A 79 9.39 16.39 -0.79
N ALA A 80 8.67 17.46 -0.44
CA ALA A 80 9.25 18.70 0.06
C ALA A 80 10.20 18.48 1.26
N VAL A 81 9.98 17.44 2.08
CA VAL A 81 10.86 17.11 3.21
C VAL A 81 12.14 16.38 2.81
N THR A 82 12.19 15.75 1.62
CA THR A 82 13.30 14.92 1.14
C THR A 82 14.06 15.53 -0.04
N PHE A 83 13.45 16.46 -0.77
CA PHE A 83 14.02 17.09 -1.95
C PHE A 83 15.32 17.85 -1.63
N ARG A 84 16.36 17.63 -2.43
CA ARG A 84 17.67 18.29 -2.29
C ARG A 84 18.47 18.24 -3.58
N GLY A 85 19.50 19.09 -3.66
CA GLY A 85 20.46 19.06 -4.76
C GLY A 85 21.32 17.78 -4.79
N PRO A 86 21.88 17.41 -5.96
CA PRO A 86 22.73 16.23 -6.09
C PRO A 86 24.08 16.39 -5.38
N CYS A 87 24.69 15.25 -5.03
CA CYS A 87 26.02 15.18 -4.43
C CYS A 87 26.72 13.89 -4.87
N ASP A 88 27.90 14.01 -5.48
CA ASP A 88 28.63 12.89 -6.09
C ASP A 88 29.04 11.80 -5.07
N THR A 89 29.11 12.14 -3.78
CA THR A 89 29.41 11.20 -2.70
C THR A 89 28.16 10.55 -2.09
N GLN A 90 26.95 10.90 -2.54
CA GLN A 90 25.66 10.41 -2.00
C GLN A 90 24.74 9.92 -3.13
N LEU A 91 25.23 8.94 -3.90
CA LEU A 91 24.49 8.36 -5.03
C LEU A 91 23.17 7.70 -4.60
N ASP A 92 23.11 7.14 -3.40
CA ASP A 92 21.89 6.60 -2.78
C ASP A 92 20.80 7.67 -2.63
N SER A 93 21.18 8.90 -2.28
CA SER A 93 20.26 10.03 -2.22
C SER A 93 19.70 10.35 -3.60
N MET A 94 20.51 10.29 -4.66
CA MET A 94 20.03 10.53 -6.03
C MET A 94 19.02 9.49 -6.49
N VAL A 95 19.14 8.23 -6.04
CA VAL A 95 18.14 7.18 -6.33
C VAL A 95 16.77 7.61 -5.80
N GLY A 96 16.67 8.10 -4.57
CA GLY A 96 15.37 8.57 -4.06
C GLY A 96 14.90 9.87 -4.72
N GLN A 97 15.80 10.76 -5.15
CA GLN A 97 15.39 11.95 -5.94
C GLN A 97 14.76 11.56 -7.30
N ALA A 98 15.13 10.40 -7.86
CA ALA A 98 14.56 9.88 -9.10
C ALA A 98 13.26 9.08 -8.89
N LEU A 99 13.07 8.51 -7.70
CA LEU A 99 11.96 7.60 -7.42
C LEU A 99 10.77 8.28 -6.73
N PHE A 100 11.01 9.16 -5.74
CA PHE A 100 9.94 9.63 -4.88
C PHE A 100 8.99 10.60 -5.60
N GLY A 101 7.70 10.40 -5.38
CA GLY A 101 6.62 11.24 -5.88
C GLY A 101 5.67 11.68 -4.77
N ASP A 102 4.92 12.75 -5.02
CA ASP A 102 3.89 13.24 -4.10
C ASP A 102 2.57 12.49 -4.32
N GLY A 103 1.87 12.15 -3.24
CA GLY A 103 0.58 11.47 -3.35
C GLY A 103 -0.15 11.33 -2.02
N ALA A 104 -1.47 11.29 -2.09
CA ALA A 104 -2.31 10.98 -0.94
C ALA A 104 -3.43 10.02 -1.34
N ALA A 105 -3.70 9.06 -0.46
CA ALA A 105 -4.78 8.10 -0.60
C ALA A 105 -5.58 8.02 0.70
N ALA A 106 -6.88 7.79 0.57
CA ALA A 106 -7.77 7.60 1.68
C ALA A 106 -8.63 6.34 1.47
N VAL A 107 -8.83 5.58 2.53
CA VAL A 107 -9.74 4.41 2.53
C VAL A 107 -10.61 4.44 3.78
N VAL A 108 -11.83 3.92 3.67
CA VAL A 108 -12.72 3.70 4.81
C VAL A 108 -12.76 2.21 5.11
N VAL A 109 -12.43 1.84 6.34
CA VAL A 109 -12.40 0.45 6.79
C VAL A 109 -13.47 0.23 7.85
N GLY A 110 -14.24 -0.85 7.71
CA GLY A 110 -15.29 -1.21 8.68
C GLY A 110 -15.53 -2.72 8.70
N ALA A 111 -15.93 -3.23 9.86
CA ALA A 111 -16.51 -4.57 9.99
C ALA A 111 -18.04 -4.49 9.89
N ASP A 112 -18.67 -5.62 9.54
CA ASP A 112 -20.12 -5.79 9.42
C ASP A 112 -20.76 -4.70 8.53
N PRO A 113 -20.51 -4.72 7.20
CA PRO A 113 -21.00 -3.70 6.29
C PRO A 113 -22.54 -3.72 6.18
N ASP A 114 -23.15 -2.53 6.15
CA ASP A 114 -24.56 -2.39 5.80
C ASP A 114 -24.69 -2.42 4.27
N VAL A 115 -24.93 -3.61 3.72
CA VAL A 115 -24.99 -3.86 2.27
C VAL A 115 -26.08 -3.08 1.52
N LEU A 116 -26.99 -2.40 2.23
CA LEU A 116 -27.96 -1.50 1.61
C LEU A 116 -27.33 -0.17 1.16
N VAL A 117 -26.23 0.25 1.80
CA VAL A 117 -25.58 1.54 1.58
C VAL A 117 -24.07 1.46 1.37
N GLU A 118 -23.44 0.36 1.80
CA GLU A 118 -22.00 0.12 1.76
C GLU A 118 -21.67 -0.98 0.75
N ARG A 119 -20.55 -0.78 0.04
CA ARG A 119 -20.06 -1.71 -0.99
C ARG A 119 -18.62 -2.11 -0.65
N PRO A 120 -18.42 -3.30 -0.07
CA PRO A 120 -17.09 -3.81 0.22
C PRO A 120 -16.28 -3.96 -1.07
N LEU A 121 -15.01 -3.55 -1.04
CA LEU A 121 -14.06 -3.69 -2.14
C LEU A 121 -13.08 -4.85 -1.90
N PHE A 122 -12.58 -4.96 -0.66
CA PHE A 122 -11.66 -6.00 -0.21
C PHE A 122 -11.91 -6.31 1.27
N GLN A 123 -11.60 -7.52 1.71
CA GLN A 123 -11.58 -7.90 3.12
C GLN A 123 -10.14 -8.04 3.63
N LEU A 124 -9.87 -7.57 4.84
CA LEU A 124 -8.58 -7.71 5.52
C LEU A 124 -8.61 -8.97 6.38
N VAL A 125 -7.98 -10.06 5.92
CA VAL A 125 -8.10 -11.38 6.58
C VAL A 125 -7.08 -11.51 7.71
N SER A 126 -5.80 -11.28 7.42
CA SER A 126 -4.72 -11.28 8.40
C SER A 126 -3.74 -10.15 8.07
N ALA A 127 -2.97 -9.73 9.08
CA ALA A 127 -1.92 -8.74 8.92
C ALA A 127 -0.76 -9.07 9.86
N SER A 128 0.44 -9.16 9.33
CA SER A 128 1.67 -9.46 10.05
C SER A 128 2.78 -8.47 9.70
N GLN A 129 3.77 -8.38 10.59
CA GLN A 129 4.95 -7.56 10.40
C GLN A 129 6.17 -8.37 10.81
N THR A 130 7.25 -8.25 10.04
CA THR A 130 8.55 -8.86 10.36
C THR A 130 9.69 -7.91 10.05
N ILE A 131 10.81 -8.07 10.76
CA ILE A 131 12.08 -7.39 10.48
C ILE A 131 13.01 -8.44 9.88
N LEU A 132 13.57 -8.15 8.72
CA LEU A 132 14.41 -9.10 8.01
C LEU A 132 15.77 -9.25 8.71
N PRO A 133 16.28 -10.48 8.88
CA PRO A 133 17.56 -10.71 9.55
C PRO A 133 18.71 -10.11 8.76
N ASP A 134 19.74 -9.64 9.46
CA ASP A 134 20.98 -9.08 8.89
C ASP A 134 20.76 -7.88 7.95
N THR A 135 19.70 -7.09 8.19
CA THR A 135 19.35 -5.92 7.37
C THR A 135 19.49 -4.58 8.10
N ASP A 136 20.16 -4.57 9.25
CA ASP A 136 20.37 -3.37 10.06
C ASP A 136 20.94 -2.23 9.22
N GLY A 137 20.13 -1.18 9.09
CA GLY A 137 20.54 0.03 8.39
C GLY A 137 20.49 -0.03 6.87
N PHE A 138 19.84 -1.04 6.28
CA PHE A 138 19.64 -1.14 4.84
C PHE A 138 18.81 0.03 4.29
N ILE A 139 17.82 0.50 5.06
CA ILE A 139 17.07 1.71 4.76
C ILE A 139 17.05 2.56 6.03
N LYS A 140 17.63 3.76 5.96
CA LYS A 140 17.63 4.72 7.07
C LYS A 140 17.00 6.04 6.64
N GLY A 141 16.25 6.65 7.55
CA GLY A 141 15.80 8.03 7.46
C GLY A 141 16.29 8.80 8.67
N HIS A 142 16.83 10.01 8.46
CA HIS A 142 17.24 10.91 9.53
C HIS A 142 16.66 12.29 9.31
N LEU A 143 15.76 12.72 10.19
CA LEU A 143 15.31 14.10 10.21
C LEU A 143 16.40 14.98 10.85
N ARG A 144 16.89 15.95 10.08
CA ARG A 144 17.95 16.89 10.47
C ARG A 144 17.52 18.32 10.13
N GLU A 145 18.36 19.29 10.49
CA GLU A 145 18.17 20.71 10.11
C GLU A 145 18.08 20.89 8.59
N VAL A 146 18.74 20.00 7.83
CA VAL A 146 18.71 19.96 6.36
C VAL A 146 17.51 19.18 5.78
N GLY A 147 16.47 18.93 6.59
CA GLY A 147 15.33 18.10 6.23
C GLY A 147 15.57 16.60 6.46
N LEU A 148 14.74 15.76 5.84
CA LEU A 148 14.81 14.31 5.97
C LEU A 148 15.84 13.72 4.99
N THR A 149 16.97 13.26 5.51
CA THR A 149 17.98 12.53 4.72
C THR A 149 17.63 11.05 4.72
N PHE A 150 17.85 10.36 3.59
CA PHE A 150 17.66 8.91 3.50
C PHE A 150 18.92 8.24 2.95
N HIS A 151 19.14 7.02 3.40
CA HIS A 151 20.22 6.15 2.96
C HIS A 151 19.66 4.81 2.53
N LEU A 152 20.12 4.33 1.38
CA LEU A 152 19.67 3.08 0.77
C LEU A 152 20.85 2.18 0.49
N HIS A 153 20.87 1.01 1.12
CA HIS A 153 21.84 -0.03 0.80
C HIS A 153 21.46 -0.70 -0.53
N LYS A 154 22.46 -0.94 -1.38
CA LYS A 154 22.27 -1.52 -2.72
C LYS A 154 21.61 -2.91 -2.70
N ASP A 155 21.76 -3.65 -1.60
CA ASP A 155 21.28 -5.03 -1.47
C ASP A 155 19.86 -5.12 -0.89
N VAL A 156 19.14 -3.99 -0.75
CA VAL A 156 17.71 -3.99 -0.35
C VAL A 156 16.86 -4.93 -1.22
N PRO A 157 16.93 -4.90 -2.57
CA PRO A 157 16.16 -5.82 -3.41
C PRO A 157 16.46 -7.29 -3.10
N VAL A 158 17.73 -7.63 -2.87
CA VAL A 158 18.19 -8.99 -2.56
C VAL A 158 17.68 -9.45 -1.19
N ALA A 159 17.74 -8.58 -0.19
CA ALA A 159 17.23 -8.88 1.14
C ALA A 159 15.71 -9.12 1.13
N ILE A 160 14.94 -8.30 0.40
CA ILE A 160 13.49 -8.50 0.27
C ILE A 160 13.21 -9.83 -0.43
N SER A 161 13.84 -10.09 -1.59
CA SER A 161 13.56 -11.30 -2.35
C SER A 161 13.89 -12.56 -1.56
N LYS A 162 15.07 -12.63 -0.92
CA LYS A 162 15.49 -13.79 -0.11
C LYS A 162 14.49 -14.19 0.99
N ASN A 163 13.70 -13.23 1.49
CA ASN A 163 12.76 -13.46 2.58
C ASN A 163 11.28 -13.49 2.14
N ILE A 164 10.97 -13.26 0.86
CA ILE A 164 9.57 -13.16 0.41
C ILE A 164 8.82 -14.49 0.51
N GLN A 165 9.51 -15.61 0.26
CA GLN A 165 8.92 -16.96 0.33
C GLN A 165 8.41 -17.26 1.74
N GLN A 166 9.25 -17.03 2.76
CA GLN A 166 8.84 -17.24 4.15
C GLN A 166 7.62 -16.35 4.52
N ALA A 167 7.61 -15.09 4.08
CA ALA A 167 6.50 -14.19 4.36
C ALA A 167 5.18 -14.65 3.70
N LEU A 168 5.24 -15.28 2.52
CA LEU A 168 4.09 -15.89 1.86
C LEU A 168 3.64 -17.16 2.58
N GLU A 169 4.58 -18.07 2.88
CA GLU A 169 4.31 -19.33 3.57
C GLU A 169 3.65 -19.08 4.94
N ASP A 170 4.19 -18.17 5.75
CA ASP A 170 3.63 -17.82 7.05
C ASP A 170 2.20 -17.27 6.94
N ALA A 171 1.92 -16.50 5.89
CA ALA A 171 0.63 -15.86 5.68
C ALA A 171 -0.44 -16.81 5.12
N PHE A 172 -0.05 -17.73 4.24
CA PHE A 172 -0.98 -18.55 3.46
C PHE A 172 -1.03 -20.04 3.87
N ALA A 173 -0.06 -20.55 4.64
CA ALA A 173 -0.13 -21.91 5.19
C ALA A 173 -1.43 -22.20 5.96
N PRO A 174 -1.98 -21.27 6.79
CA PRO A 174 -3.27 -21.48 7.44
C PRO A 174 -4.47 -21.58 6.49
N LEU A 175 -4.32 -21.09 5.25
CA LEU A 175 -5.34 -21.09 4.20
C LEU A 175 -5.15 -22.25 3.21
N GLY A 176 -4.06 -23.01 3.31
CA GLY A 176 -3.74 -24.09 2.39
C GLY A 176 -3.44 -23.63 0.96
N ILE A 177 -2.94 -22.40 0.79
CA ILE A 177 -2.56 -21.83 -0.51
C ILE A 177 -1.03 -21.84 -0.63
N ASP A 178 -0.51 -22.45 -1.69
CA ASP A 178 0.92 -22.54 -1.99
C ASP A 178 1.26 -22.11 -3.43
N ASP A 179 0.26 -21.93 -4.30
CA ASP A 179 0.43 -21.35 -5.63
C ASP A 179 0.32 -19.82 -5.59
N TRP A 180 1.46 -19.14 -5.62
CA TRP A 180 1.55 -17.67 -5.62
C TRP A 180 1.00 -17.02 -6.90
N ASN A 181 0.75 -17.78 -7.97
CA ASN A 181 0.06 -17.30 -9.17
C ASN A 181 -1.47 -17.45 -9.07
N SER A 182 -2.00 -18.12 -8.05
CA SER A 182 -3.43 -18.21 -7.78
C SER A 182 -3.98 -17.04 -6.95
N ILE A 183 -3.10 -16.15 -6.48
CA ILE A 183 -3.45 -14.96 -5.69
C ILE A 183 -3.20 -13.65 -6.46
N PHE A 184 -3.94 -12.59 -6.14
CA PHE A 184 -3.67 -11.24 -6.66
C PHE A 184 -2.61 -10.52 -5.81
N TRP A 185 -1.86 -9.61 -6.42
CA TRP A 185 -0.64 -9.04 -5.83
C TRP A 185 -0.66 -7.51 -5.77
N VAL A 186 -0.39 -6.99 -4.57
CA VAL A 186 -0.18 -5.56 -4.30
C VAL A 186 1.16 -5.38 -3.58
N ALA A 187 2.23 -5.10 -4.31
CA ALA A 187 3.54 -4.90 -3.69
C ALA A 187 3.89 -3.41 -3.65
N HIS A 188 4.43 -2.91 -2.53
CA HIS A 188 4.96 -1.55 -2.50
C HIS A 188 6.04 -1.38 -3.59
N PRO A 189 5.87 -0.43 -4.53
CA PRO A 189 6.78 -0.23 -5.65
C PRO A 189 7.98 0.64 -5.22
N GLY A 190 8.78 0.13 -4.27
CA GLY A 190 9.92 0.87 -3.73
C GLY A 190 10.94 1.26 -4.79
N GLY A 191 11.08 0.40 -5.80
CA GLY A 191 11.84 0.61 -7.03
C GLY A 191 11.68 -0.61 -7.94
N PRO A 192 11.98 -0.48 -9.25
CA PRO A 192 11.77 -1.57 -10.21
C PRO A 192 12.58 -2.83 -9.86
N ALA A 193 13.81 -2.68 -9.35
CA ALA A 193 14.66 -3.80 -8.96
C ALA A 193 14.06 -4.69 -7.87
N ILE A 194 13.31 -4.10 -6.91
CA ILE A 194 12.61 -4.87 -5.87
C ILE A 194 11.53 -5.73 -6.53
N LEU A 195 10.72 -5.14 -7.41
CA LEU A 195 9.64 -5.84 -8.10
C LEU A 195 10.18 -6.98 -8.97
N ASP A 196 11.26 -6.72 -9.73
CA ASP A 196 11.88 -7.72 -10.60
C ASP A 196 12.42 -8.92 -9.81
N MET A 197 13.08 -8.67 -8.67
CA MET A 197 13.63 -9.75 -7.84
C MET A 197 12.54 -10.52 -7.09
N VAL A 198 11.50 -9.85 -6.58
CA VAL A 198 10.35 -10.51 -5.95
C VAL A 198 9.61 -11.38 -6.96
N GLU A 199 9.35 -10.85 -8.16
CA GLU A 199 8.67 -11.58 -9.23
C GLU A 199 9.45 -12.82 -9.68
N ALA A 200 10.78 -12.71 -9.78
CA ALA A 200 11.66 -13.83 -10.11
C ALA A 200 11.68 -14.89 -8.99
N GLU A 201 11.85 -14.47 -7.74
CA GLU A 201 11.95 -15.38 -6.58
C GLU A 201 10.62 -16.12 -6.34
N ALA A 202 9.50 -15.41 -6.40
CA ALA A 202 8.16 -15.99 -6.25
C ALA A 202 7.63 -16.66 -7.54
N LYS A 203 8.41 -16.65 -8.63
CA LYS A 203 8.08 -17.25 -9.94
C LYS A 203 6.72 -16.79 -10.47
N LEU A 204 6.46 -15.50 -10.39
CA LEU A 204 5.17 -14.92 -10.76
C LEU A 204 5.05 -14.74 -12.29
N ASP A 205 3.85 -14.96 -12.80
CA ASP A 205 3.45 -14.48 -14.11
C ASP A 205 3.62 -12.96 -14.16
N LYS A 206 4.17 -12.43 -15.26
CA LYS A 206 4.37 -10.98 -15.46
C LYS A 206 3.12 -10.13 -15.16
N ARG A 207 1.93 -10.68 -15.40
CA ARG A 207 0.65 -10.00 -15.16
C ARG A 207 0.39 -9.71 -13.68
N ARG A 208 0.93 -10.49 -12.74
CA ARG A 208 0.67 -10.33 -11.30
C ARG A 208 1.16 -9.00 -10.75
N MET A 209 2.21 -8.43 -11.35
CA MET A 209 2.74 -7.13 -10.97
C MET A 209 2.23 -5.97 -11.85
N ARG A 210 1.24 -6.19 -12.73
CA ARG A 210 0.73 -5.19 -13.69
C ARG A 210 0.25 -3.91 -12.98
N ALA A 211 -0.65 -4.04 -12.01
CA ALA A 211 -1.20 -2.89 -11.28
C ALA A 211 -0.10 -2.14 -10.50
N THR A 212 0.77 -2.89 -9.82
CA THR A 212 1.92 -2.34 -9.10
C THR A 212 2.86 -1.54 -10.00
N ARG A 213 3.25 -2.09 -11.15
CA ARG A 213 4.12 -1.41 -12.12
C ARG A 213 3.44 -0.22 -12.79
N HIS A 214 2.13 -0.29 -13.02
CA HIS A 214 1.36 0.84 -13.53
C HIS A 214 1.44 2.03 -12.57
N ILE A 215 1.20 1.81 -11.28
CA ILE A 215 1.28 2.87 -10.28
C ILE A 215 2.69 3.45 -10.17
N LEU A 216 3.72 2.61 -10.18
CA LEU A 216 5.11 3.08 -10.21
C LEU A 216 5.39 3.96 -11.43
N SER A 217 4.91 3.56 -12.61
CA SER A 217 5.12 4.29 -13.87
C SER A 217 4.44 5.66 -13.85
N GLU A 218 3.19 5.72 -13.40
CA GLU A 218 2.38 6.93 -13.50
C GLU A 218 2.64 7.92 -12.37
N TYR A 219 3.01 7.44 -11.17
CA TYR A 219 3.08 8.25 -9.96
C TYR A 219 4.42 8.18 -9.22
N GLY A 220 5.33 7.29 -9.61
CA GLY A 220 6.56 7.04 -8.88
C GLY A 220 6.32 6.36 -7.53
N ASN A 221 7.30 6.46 -6.65
CA ASN A 221 7.22 5.97 -5.28
C ASN A 221 6.60 7.04 -4.36
N MET A 222 5.30 6.95 -4.13
CA MET A 222 4.55 7.76 -3.16
C MET A 222 4.57 7.18 -1.73
N SER A 223 5.65 6.51 -1.32
CA SER A 223 5.82 5.94 0.03
C SER A 223 4.60 5.10 0.47
N SER A 224 3.97 5.43 1.60
CA SER A 224 2.86 4.68 2.19
C SER A 224 1.58 4.68 1.34
N ALA A 225 1.39 5.69 0.49
CA ALA A 225 0.19 5.81 -0.32
C ALA A 225 0.16 4.82 -1.50
N CYS A 226 1.32 4.31 -1.94
CA CYS A 226 1.42 3.47 -3.14
C CYS A 226 0.48 2.26 -3.13
N VAL A 227 0.50 1.46 -2.07
CA VAL A 227 -0.30 0.22 -2.03
C VAL A 227 -1.80 0.49 -2.05
N LEU A 228 -2.24 1.66 -1.56
CA LEU A 228 -3.64 2.08 -1.64
C LEU A 228 -4.01 2.54 -3.07
N PHE A 229 -3.11 3.22 -3.77
CA PHE A 229 -3.28 3.50 -5.20
C PHE A 229 -3.35 2.22 -6.04
N ILE A 230 -2.55 1.21 -5.70
CA ILE A 230 -2.54 -0.07 -6.41
C ILE A 230 -3.85 -0.83 -6.19
N LEU A 231 -4.40 -0.86 -4.97
CA LEU A 231 -5.73 -1.43 -4.70
C LEU A 231 -6.82 -0.73 -5.52
N ASP A 232 -6.77 0.60 -5.63
CA ASP A 232 -7.73 1.36 -6.42
C ASP A 232 -7.60 1.09 -7.94
N GLU A 233 -6.37 1.03 -8.47
CA GLU A 233 -6.15 0.64 -9.86
C GLU A 233 -6.66 -0.77 -10.13
N MET A 234 -6.33 -1.72 -9.26
CA MET A 234 -6.71 -3.12 -9.41
C MET A 234 -8.23 -3.30 -9.47
N ARG A 235 -8.99 -2.70 -8.53
CA ARG A 235 -10.45 -2.83 -8.52
C ARG A 235 -11.10 -2.14 -9.72
N LYS A 236 -10.54 -1.00 -10.18
CA LYS A 236 -11.05 -0.28 -11.37
C LYS A 236 -10.83 -1.10 -12.62
N ARG A 237 -9.62 -1.60 -12.83
CA ARG A 237 -9.30 -2.46 -13.97
C ARG A 237 -10.09 -3.75 -13.96
N SER A 238 -10.31 -4.34 -12.79
CA SER A 238 -11.13 -5.55 -12.68
C SER A 238 -12.57 -5.32 -13.16
N ALA A 239 -13.17 -4.17 -12.81
CA ALA A 239 -14.49 -3.80 -13.30
C ALA A 239 -14.50 -3.46 -14.80
N GLU A 240 -13.50 -2.72 -15.29
CA GLU A 240 -13.37 -2.34 -16.71
C GLU A 240 -13.13 -3.56 -17.62
N ASP A 241 -12.30 -4.51 -17.18
CA ASP A 241 -11.92 -5.71 -17.92
C ASP A 241 -12.97 -6.84 -17.79
N GLY A 242 -14.03 -6.64 -16.99
CA GLY A 242 -15.10 -7.62 -16.79
C GLY A 242 -14.67 -8.88 -16.00
N HIS A 243 -13.74 -8.71 -15.05
CA HIS A 243 -13.33 -9.79 -14.15
C HIS A 243 -14.44 -10.15 -13.15
N ALA A 244 -14.38 -11.38 -12.60
CA ALA A 244 -15.39 -11.87 -11.67
C ALA A 244 -15.30 -11.24 -10.27
N THR A 245 -14.13 -10.72 -9.88
CA THR A 245 -13.87 -10.15 -8.55
C THR A 245 -13.06 -8.88 -8.65
N THR A 246 -13.06 -8.06 -7.60
CA THR A 246 -12.23 -6.85 -7.45
C THR A 246 -10.72 -7.13 -7.46
N GLY A 247 -10.31 -8.38 -7.27
CA GLY A 247 -8.92 -8.85 -7.24
C GLY A 247 -8.51 -9.58 -8.52
N GLU A 248 -8.78 -8.99 -9.69
CA GLU A 248 -8.45 -9.55 -11.01
C GLU A 248 -9.07 -10.94 -11.27
N GLY A 249 -10.27 -11.18 -10.74
CA GLY A 249 -10.97 -12.46 -10.88
C GLY A 249 -10.47 -13.57 -9.95
N LEU A 250 -9.58 -13.25 -9.00
CA LEU A 250 -9.10 -14.17 -7.97
C LEU A 250 -9.73 -13.87 -6.61
N ASP A 251 -9.85 -14.88 -5.77
CA ASP A 251 -10.45 -14.75 -4.44
C ASP A 251 -9.47 -14.20 -3.40
N TRP A 252 -8.25 -14.73 -3.39
CA TRP A 252 -7.23 -14.39 -2.39
C TRP A 252 -6.15 -13.49 -2.97
N GLY A 253 -5.56 -12.66 -2.11
CA GLY A 253 -4.48 -11.76 -2.49
C GLY A 253 -3.58 -11.38 -1.34
N VAL A 254 -2.45 -10.80 -1.70
CA VAL A 254 -1.44 -10.32 -0.75
C VAL A 254 -1.08 -8.88 -1.02
N LEU A 255 -0.96 -8.11 0.07
CA LEU A 255 -0.40 -6.77 0.06
C LEU A 255 0.90 -6.74 0.87
N PHE A 256 1.96 -6.25 0.25
CA PHE A 256 3.27 -6.07 0.88
C PHE A 256 3.65 -4.60 1.02
N GLY A 257 4.06 -4.22 2.23
CA GLY A 257 4.76 -2.96 2.50
C GLY A 257 6.24 -3.23 2.78
N PHE A 258 7.14 -2.47 2.16
CA PHE A 258 8.59 -2.57 2.38
C PHE A 258 9.15 -1.22 2.84
N GLY A 259 10.00 -1.19 3.87
CA GLY A 259 10.61 0.07 4.31
C GLY A 259 11.61 -0.07 5.46
N PRO A 260 11.96 1.03 6.16
CA PRO A 260 13.01 1.05 7.18
C PRO A 260 12.94 -0.09 8.20
N GLY A 261 14.08 -0.73 8.47
CA GLY A 261 14.19 -1.89 9.35
C GLY A 261 15.37 -2.80 8.99
N LEU A 262 15.30 -3.59 7.90
CA LEU A 262 14.30 -3.63 6.83
C LEU A 262 13.00 -4.34 7.28
N THR A 263 11.89 -3.60 7.29
CA THR A 263 10.58 -4.09 7.75
C THR A 263 9.73 -4.52 6.56
N VAL A 264 9.06 -5.66 6.69
CA VAL A 264 8.04 -6.15 5.76
C VAL A 264 6.70 -6.23 6.50
N GLU A 265 5.70 -5.55 5.95
CA GLU A 265 4.29 -5.74 6.33
C GLU A 265 3.64 -6.68 5.30
N THR A 266 2.92 -7.68 5.78
CA THR A 266 2.18 -8.64 4.94
C THR A 266 0.72 -8.61 5.35
N VAL A 267 -0.16 -8.28 4.41
CA VAL A 267 -1.61 -8.26 4.64
C VAL A 267 -2.27 -9.22 3.67
N VAL A 268 -2.98 -10.21 4.20
CA VAL A 268 -3.79 -11.12 3.39
C VAL A 268 -5.14 -10.49 3.12
N LEU A 269 -5.52 -10.48 1.86
CA LEU A 269 -6.74 -9.88 1.35
C LEU A 269 -7.66 -10.94 0.77
N HIS A 270 -8.96 -10.73 0.91
CA HIS A 270 -9.98 -11.43 0.13
C HIS A 270 -10.67 -10.42 -0.79
N SER A 271 -10.86 -10.77 -2.05
CA SER A 271 -11.61 -9.95 -3.01
C SER A 271 -13.11 -10.03 -2.75
N VAL A 272 -13.87 -9.25 -3.52
CA VAL A 272 -15.34 -9.24 -3.51
C VAL A 272 -15.82 -9.45 -4.95
N PRO A 273 -16.92 -10.21 -5.18
CA PRO A 273 -17.52 -10.32 -6.50
C PRO A 273 -17.93 -8.96 -7.08
N LEU A 274 -17.75 -8.78 -8.39
CA LEU A 274 -18.15 -7.58 -9.15
C LEU A 274 -19.58 -7.66 -9.68
#